data_AF-A0A6B3FJN4-F1
#
_entry.id   AF-A0A6B3FJN4-F1
#
_cell.length_a   1.000
_cell.length_b   1.000
_cell.length_c   1.000
_cell.angle_alpha   90.00
_cell.angle_beta   90.00
_cell.angle_gamma   90.00
#
_symmetry.space_group_name_H-M   'P 1'
#
loop_
_entity.id
_entity.type
_entity.pdbx_description
1 polymer ?
#
loop_
_entity_poly.entity_id
_entity_poly.type
_entity_poly.pdbx_seq_one_letter_code
_entity_poly.pdbx_strand_id
1 'polypeptide(L)'
;MGEVLDRTDLLVTVSSTAALESLHRRIPTAILTDLGVRETLGNHHFVGSGLLTSWDRLDGGTRPRPDAAWVAGQGVAADGSYGTAYDTARAKATALLDAGRLPPLAPYYTPASAPGYLPGILGRHHLASDGTPLPGAAAPQEPGRVRGAVRETVRNAARGAYRHGVQRVAPVIRR
;
A
#
# COMPACT_ATOMS: atom_id res chain seq x y z
N MET A 1 12.55 -5.20 -2.51
CA MET A 1 11.95 -5.94 -1.37
C MET A 1 11.67 -7.39 -1.77
N GLY A 2 10.90 -7.64 -2.82
CA GLY A 2 10.60 -9.00 -3.31
C GLY A 2 11.80 -9.97 -3.41
N GLU A 3 12.89 -9.58 -4.09
CA GLU A 3 14.09 -10.44 -4.22
C GLU A 3 14.77 -10.79 -2.88
N VAL A 4 14.60 -9.95 -1.85
CA VAL A 4 15.12 -10.23 -0.51
C VAL A 4 14.22 -11.27 0.15
N LEU A 5 12.91 -11.11 0.05
CA LEU A 5 11.92 -12.04 0.58
C LEU A 5 12.03 -13.43 -0.06
N ASP A 6 12.36 -13.52 -1.35
CA ASP A 6 12.56 -14.81 -2.05
C ASP A 6 13.65 -15.69 -1.43
N ARG A 7 14.55 -15.12 -0.63
CA ARG A 7 15.64 -15.83 0.05
C ARG A 7 15.55 -15.70 1.57
N THR A 8 14.40 -15.29 2.09
CA THR A 8 14.19 -15.04 3.51
C THR A 8 13.52 -16.24 4.17
N ASP A 9 14.15 -16.77 5.22
CA ASP A 9 13.60 -17.88 6.02
C ASP A 9 12.66 -17.40 7.13
N LEU A 10 12.85 -16.16 7.61
CA LEU A 10 12.03 -15.51 8.64
C LEU A 10 12.08 -13.99 8.46
N LEU A 11 10.91 -13.35 8.39
CA LEU A 11 10.80 -11.90 8.49
C LEU A 11 10.46 -11.49 9.92
N VAL A 12 11.28 -10.62 10.50
CA VAL A 12 11.03 -10.00 11.81
C VAL A 12 10.93 -8.49 11.62
N THR A 13 9.88 -7.86 12.14
CA THR A 13 9.70 -6.40 12.06
C THR A 13 8.87 -5.87 13.22
N VAL A 14 8.83 -4.56 13.41
CA VAL A 14 7.87 -3.91 14.32
C VAL A 14 6.56 -3.63 13.56
N SER A 15 6.62 -3.02 12.38
CA SER A 15 5.41 -2.55 11.68
C SER A 15 5.54 -2.41 10.15
N SER A 16 6.55 -3.03 9.55
CA SER A 16 6.76 -2.91 8.10
C SER A 16 5.62 -3.54 7.31
N THR A 17 5.20 -2.91 6.22
CA THR A 17 4.29 -3.51 5.23
C THR A 17 4.89 -4.76 4.57
N ALA A 18 6.22 -4.93 4.65
CA ALA A 18 6.89 -6.17 4.25
C ALA A 18 6.36 -7.40 5.00
N ALA A 19 5.75 -7.25 6.17
CA ALA A 19 5.06 -8.33 6.87
C ALA A 19 3.86 -8.89 6.09
N LEU A 20 3.08 -8.03 5.42
CA LEU A 20 1.97 -8.51 4.58
C LEU A 20 2.51 -9.18 3.31
N GLU A 21 3.60 -8.68 2.73
CA GLU A 21 4.26 -9.30 1.58
C GLU A 21 4.86 -10.67 1.94
N SER A 22 5.48 -10.82 3.12
CA SER A 22 6.03 -12.09 3.58
C SER A 22 4.94 -13.12 3.87
N LEU A 23 3.83 -12.71 4.50
CA LEU A 23 2.67 -13.58 4.72
C LEU A 23 2.09 -14.09 3.40
N HIS A 24 1.98 -13.24 2.39
CA HIS A 24 1.51 -13.65 1.08
C HIS A 24 2.45 -14.67 0.43
N ARG A 25 3.76 -14.54 0.63
CA ARG A 25 4.78 -15.50 0.19
C ARG A 25 4.90 -16.74 1.08
N ARG A 26 4.08 -16.84 2.14
CA ARG A 26 4.12 -17.90 3.16
C ARG A 26 5.47 -17.99 3.89
N ILE A 27 6.18 -16.87 3.98
CA ILE A 27 7.41 -16.75 4.76
C ILE A 27 7.03 -16.59 6.24
N PRO A 28 7.63 -17.38 7.16
CA PRO A 28 7.47 -17.17 8.59
C PRO A 28 7.66 -15.71 8.97
N THR A 29 6.74 -15.14 9.75
CA THR A 29 6.70 -13.71 10.03
C THR A 29 6.46 -13.47 11.51
N ALA A 30 7.22 -12.57 12.10
CA ALA A 30 7.12 -12.19 13.51
C ALA A 30 7.05 -10.67 13.66
N ILE A 31 6.14 -10.22 14.52
CA ILE A 31 5.93 -8.81 14.83
C ILE A 31 6.39 -8.55 16.27
N LEU A 32 7.44 -7.76 16.44
CA LEU A 32 8.08 -7.55 17.73
C LEU A 32 7.24 -6.70 18.68
N THR A 33 7.17 -7.16 19.93
CA THR A 33 6.45 -6.51 21.03
C THR A 33 7.39 -5.94 22.10
N ASP A 34 8.70 -6.01 21.92
CA ASP A 34 9.72 -5.60 22.90
C ASP A 34 9.63 -4.10 23.25
N LEU A 35 9.12 -3.28 22.34
CA LEU A 35 8.84 -1.85 22.55
C LEU A 35 7.37 -1.56 22.92
N GLY A 36 6.60 -2.61 23.21
CA GLY A 36 5.16 -2.59 23.41
C GLY A 36 4.34 -2.59 22.11
N VAL A 37 3.02 -2.64 22.25
CA VAL A 37 2.07 -2.52 21.13
C VAL A 37 1.38 -1.16 21.21
N ARG A 38 1.62 -0.29 20.23
CA ARG A 38 1.20 1.13 20.28
C ARG A 38 0.83 1.66 18.90
N GLU A 39 -0.06 2.64 18.87
CA GLU A 39 -0.44 3.32 17.63
C GLU A 39 0.76 3.98 16.95
N THR A 40 1.59 4.67 17.73
CA THR A 40 2.79 5.39 17.26
C THR A 40 3.85 4.48 16.63
N LEU A 41 3.88 3.20 16.99
CA LEU A 41 4.78 2.21 16.40
C LEU A 41 4.19 1.55 15.15
N GLY A 42 2.89 1.72 14.89
CA GLY A 42 2.17 1.06 13.79
C GLY A 42 1.89 -0.43 14.01
N ASN A 43 2.51 -1.06 15.01
CA ASN A 43 2.40 -2.50 15.24
C ASN A 43 1.03 -2.94 15.80
N HIS A 44 0.24 -2.00 16.32
CA HIS A 44 -1.17 -2.20 16.69
C HIS A 44 -2.03 -2.74 15.54
N HIS A 45 -1.67 -2.47 14.29
CA HIS A 45 -2.35 -3.03 13.11
C HIS A 45 -2.35 -4.57 13.10
N PHE A 46 -1.33 -5.19 13.70
CA PHE A 46 -1.16 -6.64 13.76
C PHE A 46 -1.82 -7.29 14.98
N VAL A 47 -2.59 -6.54 15.79
CA VAL A 47 -3.39 -7.14 16.87
C VAL A 47 -4.40 -8.12 16.28
N GLY A 48 -4.49 -9.31 16.88
CA GLY A 48 -5.31 -10.42 16.38
C GLY A 48 -4.68 -11.25 15.27
N SER A 49 -3.50 -10.87 14.75
CA SER A 49 -2.84 -11.60 13.65
C SER A 49 -2.23 -12.95 14.04
N GLY A 50 -2.03 -13.21 15.34
CA GLY A 50 -1.25 -14.36 15.82
C GLY A 50 0.28 -14.22 15.64
N LEU A 51 0.77 -13.09 15.13
CA LEU A 51 2.18 -12.88 14.78
C LEU A 51 2.99 -12.10 15.83
N LEU A 52 2.32 -11.55 16.85
CA LEU A 52 2.95 -10.77 17.92
C LEU A 52 3.83 -11.68 18.80
N THR A 53 5.09 -11.31 18.99
CA THR A 53 6.07 -12.03 19.83
C THR A 53 7.19 -11.10 20.29
N SER A 54 7.98 -11.51 21.27
CA SER A 54 9.22 -10.83 21.67
C SER A 54 10.46 -11.56 21.17
N TRP A 55 11.64 -10.93 21.26
CA TRP A 55 12.92 -11.60 21.00
C TRP A 55 13.13 -12.82 21.89
N ASP A 56 12.91 -12.72 23.20
CA ASP A 56 13.07 -13.85 24.14
C ASP A 56 12.27 -15.08 23.71
N ARG A 57 11.05 -14.87 23.19
CA ARG A 57 10.20 -15.98 22.72
C ARG A 57 10.69 -16.57 21.42
N LEU A 58 11.17 -15.75 20.49
CA LEU A 58 11.77 -16.20 19.23
C LEU A 58 13.05 -17.01 19.51
N ASP A 59 13.92 -16.50 20.38
CA ASP A 59 15.14 -17.18 20.82
C ASP A 59 14.82 -18.48 21.57
N GLY A 60 13.73 -18.49 22.33
CA GLY A 60 13.13 -19.70 22.93
C GLY A 60 12.48 -20.65 21.92
N GLY A 61 12.58 -20.39 20.61
CA GLY A 61 12.10 -21.27 19.54
C GLY A 61 10.62 -21.09 19.16
N THR A 62 9.93 -20.08 19.71
CA THR A 62 8.54 -19.78 19.33
C THR A 62 8.50 -19.40 17.85
N ARG A 63 7.58 -20.00 17.10
CA ARG A 63 7.29 -19.67 15.70
C ARG A 63 5.86 -19.19 15.58
N PRO A 64 5.60 -17.87 15.56
CA PRO A 64 4.26 -17.34 15.42
C PRO A 64 3.59 -17.86 14.15
N ARG A 65 2.27 -18.11 14.23
CA ARG A 65 1.47 -18.58 13.10
C ARG A 65 0.39 -17.56 12.81
N PRO A 66 0.20 -17.18 11.55
CA PRO A 66 -0.86 -16.24 11.20
C PRO A 66 -2.23 -16.84 11.50
N ASP A 67 -3.11 -16.02 12.07
CA ASP A 67 -4.54 -16.29 12.12
C ASP A 67 -5.14 -16.20 10.71
N ALA A 68 -5.84 -17.25 10.29
CA ALA A 68 -6.34 -17.37 8.93
C ALA A 68 -7.45 -16.34 8.62
N ALA A 69 -8.31 -16.05 9.59
CA ALA A 69 -9.38 -15.08 9.42
C ALA A 69 -8.81 -13.65 9.33
N TRP A 70 -7.82 -13.34 10.15
CA TRP A 70 -7.10 -12.06 10.10
C TRP A 70 -6.38 -11.88 8.75
N VAL A 71 -5.63 -12.89 8.29
CA VAL A 71 -4.92 -12.86 7.00
C VAL A 71 -5.89 -12.66 5.83
N ALA A 72 -7.00 -13.39 5.82
CA ALA A 72 -8.05 -13.21 4.81
C ALA A 72 -8.64 -11.78 4.85
N GLY A 73 -8.87 -11.24 6.06
CA GLY A 73 -9.31 -9.85 6.25
C GLY A 73 -8.32 -8.81 5.72
N GLN A 74 -7.01 -9.12 5.69
CA GLN A 74 -5.99 -8.26 5.08
C GLN A 74 -5.87 -8.42 3.56
N GLY A 75 -6.68 -9.26 2.92
CA GLY A 75 -6.57 -9.55 1.49
C GLY A 75 -5.31 -10.34 1.12
N VAL A 76 -4.69 -11.02 2.09
CA VAL A 76 -3.62 -11.96 1.83
C VAL A 76 -4.27 -13.29 1.43
N ALA A 77 -3.95 -13.80 0.24
CA ALA A 77 -4.59 -14.96 -0.36
C ALA A 77 -4.36 -16.23 0.48
N ALA A 78 -5.29 -16.53 1.38
CA ALA A 78 -5.24 -17.70 2.26
C ALA A 78 -5.41 -19.03 1.49
N ASP A 79 -6.01 -18.97 0.30
CA ASP A 79 -6.50 -20.10 -0.50
C ASP A 79 -5.95 -20.13 -1.95
N GLY A 80 -5.14 -19.14 -2.37
CA GLY A 80 -4.70 -18.96 -3.75
C GLY A 80 -3.18 -18.98 -3.98
N SER A 81 -2.77 -19.05 -5.26
CA SER A 81 -1.41 -18.72 -5.68
C SER A 81 -1.27 -17.20 -5.90
N TYR A 82 -0.07 -16.65 -5.68
CA TYR A 82 0.21 -15.22 -5.89
C TYR A 82 -0.26 -14.71 -7.28
N GLY A 83 -0.12 -15.55 -8.32
CA GLY A 83 -0.39 -15.17 -9.71
C GLY A 83 -1.80 -14.62 -9.94
N THR A 84 -2.80 -15.26 -9.33
CA THR A 84 -4.23 -14.95 -9.53
C THR A 84 -4.83 -14.11 -8.40
N ALA A 85 -4.07 -13.81 -7.34
CA ALA A 85 -4.56 -13.12 -6.15
C ALA A 85 -5.17 -11.73 -6.42
N TYR A 86 -4.81 -11.11 -7.56
CA TYR A 86 -5.30 -9.78 -7.95
C TYR A 86 -6.25 -9.81 -9.14
N ASP A 87 -6.70 -10.98 -9.61
CA ASP A 87 -7.49 -11.09 -10.84
C ASP A 87 -8.84 -10.37 -10.72
N THR A 88 -9.51 -10.47 -9.57
CA THR A 88 -10.75 -9.71 -9.32
C THR A 88 -10.52 -8.21 -9.43
N ALA A 89 -9.42 -7.70 -8.88
CA ALA A 89 -9.08 -6.28 -8.97
C ALA A 89 -8.73 -5.87 -10.40
N ARG A 90 -7.98 -6.71 -11.14
CA ARG A 90 -7.65 -6.48 -12.55
C ARG A 90 -8.91 -6.46 -13.42
N ALA A 91 -9.79 -7.46 -13.28
CA ALA A 91 -11.04 -7.53 -14.02
C ALA A 91 -11.93 -6.30 -13.77
N LYS A 92 -12.05 -5.88 -12.50
CA LYS A 92 -12.77 -4.65 -12.14
C LYS A 92 -12.15 -3.41 -12.78
N ALA A 93 -10.81 -3.29 -12.76
CA ALA A 93 -10.12 -2.18 -13.38
C ALA A 93 -10.33 -2.15 -14.90
N THR A 94 -10.23 -3.30 -15.58
CA THR A 94 -10.52 -3.43 -17.02
C THR A 94 -11.96 -3.00 -17.33
N ALA A 95 -12.95 -3.53 -16.60
CA ALA A 95 -14.34 -3.16 -16.81
C ALA A 95 -14.61 -1.65 -16.62
N LEU A 96 -13.90 -0.99 -15.69
CA LEU A 96 -13.98 0.45 -15.50
C LEU A 96 -13.30 1.23 -16.62
N LEU A 97 -12.18 0.75 -17.15
CA LEU A 97 -11.48 1.36 -18.29
C LEU A 97 -12.30 1.26 -19.58
N ASP A 98 -13.03 0.16 -19.74
CA ASP A 98 -13.92 -0.06 -20.89
C ASP A 98 -15.25 0.69 -20.75
N ALA A 99 -15.57 1.21 -19.56
CA ALA A 99 -16.78 1.99 -19.33
C ALA A 99 -16.64 3.38 -19.97
N GLY A 100 -17.53 3.71 -20.91
CA GLY A 100 -17.57 5.05 -21.53
C GLY A 100 -17.85 6.19 -20.54
N ARG A 101 -18.37 5.88 -19.34
CA ARG A 101 -18.48 6.82 -18.22
C ARG A 101 -18.30 6.08 -16.89
N LEU A 102 -17.41 6.59 -16.05
CA LEU A 102 -17.14 6.03 -14.73
C LEU A 102 -18.29 6.33 -13.74
N PRO A 103 -18.57 5.42 -12.79
CA PRO A 103 -19.47 5.72 -11.69
C PRO A 103 -18.94 6.89 -10.84
N PRO A 104 -19.82 7.65 -10.18
CA PRO A 104 -19.40 8.70 -9.25
C PRO A 104 -18.59 8.09 -8.10
N LEU A 105 -17.63 8.86 -7.58
CA LEU A 105 -16.84 8.45 -6.42
C LEU A 105 -17.73 8.37 -5.17
N ALA A 106 -17.54 7.32 -4.38
CA ALA A 106 -18.19 7.13 -3.07
C ALA A 106 -17.13 7.18 -1.97
N PRO A 107 -16.67 8.37 -1.55
CA PRO A 107 -15.63 8.49 -0.53
C PRO A 107 -16.13 8.04 0.85
N TYR A 108 -15.22 7.49 1.65
CA TYR A 108 -15.51 7.06 3.02
C TYR A 108 -15.88 8.25 3.93
N TYR A 109 -15.14 9.35 3.80
CA TYR A 109 -15.44 10.60 4.48
C TYR A 109 -16.47 11.40 3.67
N THR A 110 -17.59 11.66 4.32
CA THR A 110 -18.71 12.44 3.78
C THR A 110 -19.00 13.60 4.73
N PRO A 111 -19.76 14.63 4.30
CA PRO A 111 -20.21 15.67 5.20
C PRO A 111 -20.95 15.12 6.43
N ALA A 112 -21.63 13.98 6.29
CA ALA A 112 -22.33 13.32 7.39
C ALA A 112 -21.38 12.55 8.33
N SER A 113 -20.42 11.79 7.78
CA SER A 113 -19.53 10.93 8.57
C SER A 113 -18.31 11.67 9.15
N ALA A 114 -17.93 12.80 8.57
CA ALA A 114 -16.72 13.54 8.95
C ALA A 114 -16.87 15.07 8.86
N PRO A 115 -17.93 15.69 9.43
CA PRO A 115 -18.21 17.12 9.25
C PRO A 115 -17.08 18.03 9.74
N GLY A 116 -16.38 17.66 10.82
CA GLY A 116 -15.27 18.46 11.36
C GLY A 116 -13.92 18.23 10.66
N TYR A 117 -13.77 17.15 9.92
CA TYR A 117 -12.49 16.73 9.33
C TYR A 117 -12.45 16.97 7.82
N LEU A 118 -13.54 16.67 7.13
CA LEU A 118 -13.63 16.73 5.67
C LEU A 118 -13.35 18.13 5.09
N PRO A 119 -13.89 19.25 5.64
CA PRO A 119 -13.62 20.58 5.10
C PRO A 119 -12.13 20.95 5.14
N GLY A 120 -11.42 20.54 6.20
CA GLY A 120 -9.98 20.79 6.32
C GLY A 120 -9.16 19.99 5.30
N ILE A 121 -9.52 18.73 5.04
CA ILE A 121 -8.87 17.93 3.99
C ILE A 121 -9.08 18.58 2.62
N LEU A 122 -10.33 18.85 2.26
CA LEU A 122 -10.69 19.38 0.95
C LEU A 122 -10.11 20.78 0.73
N GLY A 123 -10.10 21.62 1.76
CA GLY A 123 -9.51 22.96 1.71
C GLY A 123 -8.02 22.95 1.38
N ARG A 124 -7.24 21.97 1.86
CA ARG A 124 -5.82 21.78 1.47
C ARG A 124 -5.64 21.46 -0.01
N HIS A 125 -6.70 20.99 -0.67
CA HIS A 125 -6.76 20.74 -2.10
C HIS A 125 -7.55 21.81 -2.85
N HIS A 126 -7.85 22.95 -2.22
CA HIS A 126 -8.64 24.06 -2.76
C HIS A 126 -10.06 23.64 -3.20
N LEU A 127 -10.68 22.74 -2.45
CA LEU A 127 -12.05 22.28 -2.67
C LEU A 127 -12.92 22.59 -1.45
N ALA A 128 -14.16 23.02 -1.69
CA ALA A 128 -15.22 23.13 -0.70
C ALA A 128 -15.83 21.76 -0.39
N SER A 129 -16.63 21.67 0.67
CA SER A 129 -17.27 20.42 1.12
C SER A 129 -18.28 19.83 0.13
N ASP A 130 -18.82 20.65 -0.77
CA ASP A 130 -19.67 20.24 -1.90
C ASP A 130 -18.86 19.89 -3.17
N GLY A 131 -17.52 19.93 -3.08
CA GLY A 131 -16.61 19.65 -4.19
C GLY A 131 -16.37 20.83 -5.12
N THR A 132 -16.96 22.01 -4.86
CA THR A 132 -16.71 23.20 -5.67
C THR A 132 -15.29 23.76 -5.44
N PRO A 133 -14.61 24.29 -6.47
CA PRO A 133 -13.29 24.91 -6.28
C PRO A 133 -13.37 26.17 -5.40
N LEU A 134 -12.48 26.28 -4.42
CA LEU A 134 -12.35 27.48 -3.59
C LEU A 134 -11.56 28.58 -4.33
N PRO A 135 -11.68 29.86 -3.94
CA PRO A 135 -10.88 30.94 -4.50
C PRO A 135 -9.38 30.62 -4.46
N GLY A 136 -8.69 30.77 -5.60
CA GLY A 136 -7.28 30.41 -5.75
C GLY A 136 -7.02 28.96 -6.19
N ALA A 137 -8.06 28.11 -6.31
CA ALA A 137 -7.95 26.84 -7.02
C ALA A 137 -7.57 27.12 -8.48
N ALA A 138 -6.46 26.54 -8.95
CA ALA A 138 -6.16 26.55 -10.38
C ALA A 138 -7.33 25.87 -11.11
N ALA A 139 -7.99 26.59 -12.02
CA ALA A 139 -9.03 25.98 -12.84
C ALA A 139 -8.47 24.71 -13.50
N PRO A 140 -9.23 23.59 -13.54
CA PRO A 140 -8.80 22.42 -14.29
C PRO A 140 -8.60 22.86 -15.73
N GLN A 141 -7.33 23.04 -16.13
CA GLN A 141 -6.99 23.23 -17.53
C GLN A 141 -7.31 21.89 -18.21
N GLU A 142 -8.29 21.91 -19.12
CA GLU A 142 -8.49 20.87 -20.12
C GLU A 142 -7.10 20.41 -20.59
N PRO A 143 -6.72 19.14 -20.36
CA PRO A 143 -5.41 18.68 -20.76
C PRO A 143 -5.38 18.64 -22.28
N GLY A 144 -4.94 19.73 -22.91
CA GLY A 144 -4.69 19.75 -24.34
C GLY A 144 -3.79 18.58 -24.70
N ARG A 145 -4.15 17.81 -25.75
CA ARG A 145 -3.48 16.56 -26.18
C ARG A 145 -1.95 16.62 -26.12
N VAL A 146 -1.38 17.78 -26.42
CA VAL A 146 0.06 18.05 -26.40
C VAL A 146 0.66 17.90 -25.00
N ARG A 147 0.02 18.43 -23.95
CA ARG A 147 0.54 18.41 -22.58
C ARG A 147 0.44 17.04 -21.93
N GLY A 148 -0.58 16.26 -22.30
CA GLY A 148 -0.70 14.84 -21.94
C GLY A 148 0.46 14.01 -22.48
N ALA A 149 0.75 14.16 -23.78
CA ALA A 149 1.85 13.46 -24.46
C ALA A 149 3.24 13.82 -23.90
N VAL A 150 3.45 15.09 -23.53
CA VAL A 150 4.70 15.54 -22.89
C VAL A 150 4.85 14.95 -21.48
N ARG A 151 3.77 14.91 -20.70
CA ARG A 151 3.81 14.32 -19.35
C ARG A 151 4.06 12.82 -19.39
N GLU A 152 3.51 12.12 -20.39
CA GLU A 152 3.72 10.70 -20.60
C GLU A 152 5.15 10.37 -21.02
N THR A 153 5.73 11.13 -21.95
CA THR A 153 7.13 10.97 -22.37
C THR A 153 8.11 11.25 -21.22
N VAL A 154 7.88 12.30 -20.42
CA VAL A 154 8.69 12.58 -19.22
C VAL A 154 8.55 11.46 -18.18
N ARG A 155 7.34 10.94 -17.97
CA ARG A 155 7.10 9.85 -17.01
C ARG A 155 7.75 8.53 -17.45
N ASN A 156 7.77 8.26 -18.75
CA ASN A 156 8.42 7.08 -19.33
C ASN A 156 9.94 7.21 -19.27
N ALA A 157 10.50 8.39 -19.55
CA ALA A 157 11.93 8.67 -19.39
C ALA A 157 12.38 8.55 -17.93
N ALA A 158 11.60 9.08 -16.98
CA ALA A 158 11.88 8.95 -15.54
C ALA A 158 11.84 7.49 -15.06
N ARG A 159 10.89 6.68 -15.58
CA ARG A 159 10.85 5.23 -15.31
C ARG A 159 12.06 4.50 -15.89
N GLY A 160 12.54 4.88 -17.07
CA GLY A 160 13.75 4.33 -17.68
C GLY A 160 15.02 4.65 -16.89
N ALA A 161 15.17 5.92 -16.48
CA ALA A 161 16.29 6.36 -15.65
C ALA A 161 16.31 5.68 -14.27
N TYR A 162 15.14 5.50 -13.64
CA TYR A 162 15.02 4.76 -12.37
C TYR A 162 15.42 3.29 -12.52
N ARG A 163 14.99 2.61 -13.59
CA ARG A 163 15.40 1.21 -13.88
C ARG A 163 16.90 1.09 -14.15
N HIS A 164 17.49 2.03 -14.88
CA HIS A 164 18.93 2.02 -15.15
C HIS A 164 19.78 2.39 -13.93
N GLY A 165 19.33 3.32 -13.09
CA GLY A 165 20.00 3.68 -11.83
C GLY A 165 20.03 2.50 -10.85
N VAL A 166 18.92 1.77 -10.72
CA VAL A 166 18.83 0.59 -9.84
C VAL A 166 19.73 -0.56 -10.35
N GLN A 167 19.87 -0.74 -11.67
CA GLN A 167 20.68 -1.82 -12.25
C GLN A 167 22.19 -1.56 -12.25
N ARG A 168 22.66 -0.29 -12.33
CA ARG A 168 24.09 0.03 -12.42
C ARG A 168 24.72 0.60 -11.14
N VAL A 169 23.95 1.25 -10.26
CA VAL A 169 24.51 1.93 -9.07
C VAL A 169 24.49 1.01 -7.84
N ALA A 170 23.48 0.15 -7.69
CA ALA A 170 23.40 -0.80 -6.58
C ALA A 170 24.60 -1.77 -6.44
N PRO A 171 25.26 -2.24 -7.53
CA PRO A 171 26.44 -3.09 -7.42
C PRO A 171 27.73 -2.37 -6.97
N VAL A 172 27.82 -1.05 -7.17
CA VAL A 172 29.05 -0.28 -6.89
C VAL A 172 29.10 0.15 -5.41
N ILE A 173 27.95 0.24 -4.75
CA ILE A 173 27.84 0.60 -3.32
C ILE A 173 28.01 -0.65 -2.40
N ARG A 174 28.12 -1.85 -2.97
CA ARG A 174 28.34 -3.11 -2.23
C ARG A 174 29.81 -3.60 -2.21
N ARG A 175 30.78 -2.72 -2.46
CA ARG A 175 32.19 -3.00 -2.15
C ARG A 175 32.58 -2.35 -0.83
#